data_AF-A0A7J9CS10-F1
#
_entry.id   AF-A0A7J9CS10-F1
#
_cell.length_a   1.000
_cell.length_b   1.000
_cell.length_c   1.000
_cell.angle_alpha   90.00
_cell.angle_beta   90.00
_cell.angle_gamma   90.00
#
_symmetry.space_group_name_H-M   'P 1'
#
loop_
_entity.id
_entity.type
_entity.pdbx_description
1 polymer ?
#
loop_
_entity_poly.entity_id
_entity_poly.type
_entity_poly.pdbx_seq_one_letter_code
_entity_poly.pdbx_strand_id
1 'polypeptide(L)'
;MVAVQSNNVSAVNEALNEIYVEEEDYDRLRESIDLHDNFDQIGLAQKVKRVAAYIYKKAGRWKQSIALSKKDNHYRDAMETASQSGERELAEELLVYFIEQKECFASCLFVCYDLVRPDVALELAWINNMIDFAFPSLLQFIREYTGKVDELIKDKIEAQKEVKAKEQEEKDVIAQQNMYAQLLPLALPAPPVPGMGGFAPPPMGGMGMPTMPAFGMPPMGSY
;
A
#
# COMPACT_ATOMS: atom_id res chain seq x y z
N MET A 1 -4.96 -26.37 41.01
CA MET A 1 -4.12 -25.35 40.34
C MET A 1 -4.71 -24.92 38.99
N VAL A 2 -5.16 -25.83 38.12
CA VAL A 2 -5.81 -25.47 36.83
C VAL A 2 -7.02 -24.54 36.98
N ALA A 3 -7.86 -24.73 38.01
CA ALA A 3 -9.03 -23.89 38.26
C ALA A 3 -8.71 -22.45 38.75
N VAL A 4 -7.45 -22.15 39.10
CA VAL A 4 -7.01 -20.83 39.60
C VAL A 4 -6.29 -20.03 38.51
N GLN A 5 -5.86 -20.69 37.43
CA GLN A 5 -5.26 -20.02 36.25
C GLN A 5 -6.25 -19.09 35.57
N SER A 6 -7.56 -19.39 35.60
CA SER A 6 -8.63 -18.54 35.05
C SER A 6 -8.65 -17.12 35.62
N ASN A 7 -8.10 -16.91 36.82
CA ASN A 7 -8.00 -15.58 37.44
C ASN A 7 -6.75 -14.80 36.98
N ASN A 8 -5.92 -15.38 36.10
CA ASN A 8 -4.71 -14.79 35.53
C ASN A 8 -3.83 -14.09 36.59
N VAL A 9 -3.58 -14.77 37.70
CA VAL A 9 -2.79 -14.24 38.82
C VAL A 9 -1.30 -14.48 38.55
N SER A 10 -0.51 -13.40 38.54
CA SER A 10 0.92 -13.46 38.19
C SER A 10 1.73 -14.47 39.00
N ALA A 11 1.55 -14.51 40.31
CA ALA A 11 2.28 -15.44 41.18
C ALA A 11 1.93 -16.92 40.92
N VAL A 12 0.68 -17.21 40.50
CA VAL A 12 0.23 -18.58 40.17
C VAL A 12 0.78 -18.99 38.81
N ASN A 13 0.72 -18.09 37.83
CA ASN A 13 1.25 -18.32 36.49
C ASN A 13 2.77 -18.49 36.51
N GLU A 14 3.49 -17.71 37.31
CA GLU A 14 4.94 -17.80 37.45
C GLU A 14 5.36 -19.14 38.07
N ALA A 15 4.80 -19.51 39.22
CA ALA A 15 5.11 -20.79 39.87
C ALA A 15 4.75 -22.00 38.99
N LEU A 16 3.64 -21.90 38.23
CA LEU A 16 3.23 -22.96 37.32
C LEU A 16 4.16 -23.05 36.10
N ASN A 17 4.55 -21.92 35.52
CA ASN A 17 5.50 -21.89 34.42
C ASN A 17 6.87 -22.40 34.87
N GLU A 18 7.29 -22.14 36.12
CA GLU A 18 8.50 -22.75 36.70
C GLU A 18 8.40 -24.27 36.77
N ILE A 19 7.27 -24.83 37.23
CA ILE A 19 7.05 -26.28 37.26
C ILE A 19 7.10 -26.87 35.84
N TYR A 20 6.47 -26.25 34.84
CA TYR A 20 6.53 -26.73 33.45
C TYR A 20 7.96 -26.68 32.87
N VAL A 21 8.78 -25.74 33.32
CA VAL A 21 10.19 -25.66 32.94
C VAL A 21 11.01 -26.77 33.60
N GLU A 22 10.74 -27.09 34.86
CA GLU A 22 11.37 -28.20 35.59
C GLU A 22 10.97 -29.57 35.01
N GLU A 23 9.71 -29.71 34.57
CA GLU A 23 9.19 -30.94 33.95
C GLU A 23 9.56 -31.09 32.45
N GLU A 24 10.21 -30.08 31.85
CA GLU A 24 10.54 -30.01 30.41
C GLU A 24 9.30 -30.11 29.46
N ASP A 25 8.10 -29.84 29.97
CA ASP A 25 6.85 -29.88 29.20
C ASP A 25 6.60 -28.54 28.49
N TYR A 26 7.30 -28.36 27.36
CA TYR A 26 7.23 -27.12 26.56
C TYR A 26 5.89 -26.93 25.83
N ASP A 27 5.13 -28.00 25.59
CA ASP A 27 3.85 -27.94 24.91
C ASP A 27 2.78 -27.33 25.83
N ARG A 28 2.71 -27.81 27.08
CA ARG A 28 1.83 -27.20 28.09
C ARG A 28 2.25 -25.81 28.49
N LEU A 29 3.56 -25.54 28.52
CA LEU A 29 4.07 -24.19 28.76
C LEU A 29 3.55 -23.23 27.68
N ARG A 30 3.52 -23.65 26.41
CA ARG A 30 3.02 -22.83 25.32
C ARG A 30 1.52 -22.57 25.44
N GLU A 31 0.72 -23.59 25.72
CA GLU A 31 -0.73 -23.43 25.96
C GLU A 31 -1.02 -22.50 27.15
N SER A 32 -0.29 -22.66 28.25
CA SER A 32 -0.38 -21.82 29.44
C SER A 32 -0.10 -20.36 29.11
N ILE A 33 1.01 -20.10 28.40
CA ILE A 33 1.41 -18.77 27.95
C ILE A 33 0.38 -18.20 26.99
N ASP A 34 -0.20 -19.02 26.10
CA ASP A 34 -1.19 -18.61 25.10
C ASP A 34 -2.49 -18.12 25.75
N LEU A 35 -2.94 -18.83 26.79
CA LEU A 35 -4.18 -18.56 27.51
C LEU A 35 -4.05 -17.48 28.60
N HIS A 36 -2.87 -17.33 29.21
CA HIS A 36 -2.64 -16.45 30.37
C HIS A 36 -1.39 -15.59 30.18
N ASP A 37 -1.55 -14.27 30.08
CA ASP A 37 -0.51 -13.30 29.73
C ASP A 37 0.12 -12.56 30.92
N ASN A 38 -0.44 -12.69 32.13
CA ASN A 38 0.04 -12.02 33.33
C ASN A 38 1.14 -12.85 34.03
N PHE A 39 2.39 -12.65 33.65
CA PHE A 39 3.59 -13.23 34.29
C PHE A 39 4.86 -12.48 33.86
N ASP A 40 6.00 -12.73 34.52
CA ASP A 40 7.29 -12.15 34.08
C ASP A 40 7.81 -12.87 32.83
N GLN A 41 7.47 -12.30 31.67
CA GLN A 41 7.87 -12.78 30.35
C GLN A 41 9.39 -12.71 30.14
N ILE A 42 10.09 -11.78 30.80
CA ILE A 42 11.53 -11.57 30.62
C ILE A 42 12.31 -12.57 31.47
N GLY A 43 11.97 -12.70 32.75
CA GLY A 43 12.59 -13.66 33.66
C GLY A 43 12.40 -15.10 33.17
N LEU A 44 11.20 -15.45 32.70
CA LEU A 44 10.91 -16.77 32.15
C LEU A 44 11.68 -17.03 30.85
N ALA A 45 11.71 -16.08 29.91
CA ALA A 45 12.44 -16.24 28.65
C ALA A 45 13.96 -16.39 28.86
N GLN A 46 14.54 -15.79 29.90
CA GLN A 46 15.96 -16.01 30.20
C GLN A 46 16.26 -17.43 30.70
N LYS A 47 15.32 -18.04 31.44
CA LYS A 47 15.44 -19.43 31.92
C LYS A 47 15.22 -20.45 30.80
N VAL A 48 14.32 -20.17 29.85
CA VAL A 48 13.86 -21.13 28.85
C VAL A 48 14.36 -20.80 27.44
N LYS A 49 15.65 -21.03 27.16
CA LYS A 49 16.25 -20.70 25.84
C LYS A 49 15.46 -21.25 24.64
N ARG A 50 14.88 -22.45 24.76
CA ARG A 50 14.20 -23.14 23.66
C ARG A 50 12.86 -22.52 23.25
N VAL A 51 12.16 -21.87 24.19
CA VAL A 51 10.85 -21.22 23.96
C VAL A 51 10.95 -19.69 24.10
N ALA A 52 12.09 -19.17 24.52
CA ALA A 52 12.34 -17.75 24.76
C ALA A 52 12.02 -16.86 23.54
N ALA A 53 12.37 -17.29 22.33
CA ALA A 53 12.05 -16.53 21.11
C ALA A 53 10.53 -16.35 20.93
N TYR A 54 9.74 -17.39 21.24
CA TYR A 54 8.29 -17.36 21.22
C TYR A 54 7.72 -16.45 22.32
N ILE A 55 8.29 -16.51 23.53
CA ILE A 55 7.87 -15.66 24.65
C ILE A 55 8.13 -14.18 24.34
N TYR A 56 9.32 -13.84 23.84
CA TYR A 56 9.65 -12.45 23.45
C TYR A 56 8.81 -11.96 22.27
N LYS A 57 8.47 -12.85 21.34
CA LYS A 57 7.55 -12.57 20.23
C LYS A 57 6.16 -12.22 20.75
N LYS A 58 5.62 -13.01 21.68
CA LYS A 58 4.32 -12.72 22.30
C LYS A 58 4.34 -11.45 23.16
N ALA A 59 5.48 -11.16 23.80
CA ALA A 59 5.69 -9.95 24.60
C ALA A 59 5.78 -8.64 23.78
N GLY A 60 5.79 -8.73 22.44
CA GLY A 60 6.07 -7.59 21.56
C GLY A 60 7.50 -7.04 21.71
N ARG A 61 8.43 -7.83 22.24
CA ARG A 61 9.85 -7.45 22.43
C ARG A 61 10.68 -7.97 21.25
N TRP A 62 10.42 -7.39 20.08
CA TRP A 62 11.00 -7.81 18.80
C TRP A 62 12.53 -7.78 18.78
N LYS A 63 13.14 -6.71 19.30
CA LYS A 63 14.61 -6.54 19.39
C LYS A 63 15.30 -7.68 20.14
N GLN A 64 14.74 -8.06 21.29
CA GLN A 64 15.30 -9.11 22.14
C GLN A 64 15.08 -10.49 21.52
N SER A 65 13.92 -10.73 20.91
CA SER A 65 13.64 -11.97 20.18
C SER A 65 14.62 -12.15 19.01
N ILE A 66 14.81 -11.12 18.19
CA ILE A 66 15.75 -11.16 17.05
C ILE A 66 17.19 -11.36 17.52
N ALA A 67 17.63 -10.67 18.59
CA ALA A 67 18.97 -10.84 19.14
C ALA A 67 19.22 -12.27 19.64
N LEU A 68 18.21 -12.89 20.25
CA LEU A 68 18.28 -14.28 20.67
C LEU A 68 18.32 -15.23 19.47
N SER A 69 17.44 -15.05 18.48
CA SER A 69 17.42 -15.86 17.26
C SER A 69 18.73 -15.75 16.46
N LYS A 70 19.38 -14.57 16.46
CA LYS A 70 20.72 -14.37 15.90
C LYS A 70 21.77 -15.22 16.63
N LYS A 71 21.71 -15.29 17.96
CA LYS A 71 22.63 -16.09 18.79
C LYS A 71 22.44 -17.60 18.58
N ASP A 72 21.20 -18.02 18.40
CA ASP A 72 20.84 -19.43 18.24
C ASP A 72 20.93 -19.91 16.78
N ASN A 73 21.34 -19.04 15.83
CA ASN A 73 21.39 -19.30 14.39
C ASN A 73 20.04 -19.72 13.76
N HIS A 74 18.93 -19.43 14.41
CA HIS A 74 17.58 -19.68 13.89
C HIS A 74 17.11 -18.50 13.02
N TYR A 75 17.69 -18.38 11.83
CA TYR A 75 17.49 -17.23 10.95
C TYR A 75 16.08 -17.11 10.37
N ARG A 76 15.41 -18.24 10.13
CA ARG A 76 14.02 -18.25 9.65
C ARG A 76 13.08 -17.58 10.66
N ASP A 77 13.17 -17.97 11.92
CA ASP A 77 12.33 -17.42 12.99
C ASP A 77 12.64 -15.94 13.23
N ALA A 78 13.90 -15.53 13.08
CA ALA A 78 14.29 -14.12 13.14
C ALA A 78 13.61 -13.29 12.04
N MET A 79 13.58 -13.79 10.80
CA MET A 79 12.93 -13.12 9.66
C MET A 79 11.41 -13.07 9.84
N GLU A 80 10.77 -14.15 10.27
CA GLU A 80 9.33 -14.16 10.54
C GLU A 80 8.97 -13.19 11.68
N THR A 81 9.82 -13.09 12.70
CA THR A 81 9.65 -12.15 13.82
C THR A 81 9.84 -10.70 13.37
N ALA A 82 10.81 -10.42 12.50
CA ALA A 82 10.99 -9.09 11.92
C ALA A 82 9.80 -8.69 11.03
N SER A 83 9.31 -9.60 10.18
CA SER A 83 8.13 -9.36 9.33
C SER A 83 6.88 -9.07 10.17
N GLN A 84 6.66 -9.80 11.26
CA GLN A 84 5.53 -9.57 12.16
C GLN A 84 5.65 -8.29 12.99
N SER A 85 6.86 -7.82 13.28
CA SER A 85 7.06 -6.59 14.06
C SER A 85 6.54 -5.35 13.35
N GLY A 86 6.53 -5.34 12.01
CA GLY A 86 6.16 -4.16 11.23
C GLY A 86 7.16 -3.00 11.32
N GLU A 87 8.29 -3.17 12.04
CA GLU A 87 9.30 -2.14 12.21
C GLU A 87 10.35 -2.22 11.10
N ARG A 88 10.38 -1.17 10.26
CA ARG A 88 11.33 -1.07 9.14
C ARG A 88 12.78 -1.06 9.60
N GLU A 89 13.07 -0.35 10.70
CA GLU A 89 14.42 -0.25 11.28
C GLU A 89 14.97 -1.63 11.66
N LEU A 90 14.14 -2.50 12.26
CA LEU A 90 14.54 -3.86 12.63
C LEU A 90 14.84 -4.73 11.42
N ALA A 91 14.05 -4.60 10.35
CA ALA A 91 14.26 -5.34 9.11
C ALA A 91 15.58 -4.91 8.43
N GLU A 92 15.88 -3.61 8.41
CA GLU A 92 17.14 -3.07 7.86
C GLU A 92 18.35 -3.50 8.70
N GLU A 93 18.29 -3.42 10.04
CA GLU A 93 19.34 -3.93 10.93
C GLU A 93 19.56 -5.45 10.76
N LEU A 94 18.49 -6.21 10.53
CA LEU A 94 18.56 -7.64 10.28
C LEU A 94 19.19 -7.94 8.91
N LEU A 95 18.87 -7.16 7.87
CA LEU A 95 19.49 -7.28 6.55
C LEU A 95 21.00 -7.00 6.59
N VAL A 96 21.43 -5.98 7.34
CA VAL A 96 22.87 -5.68 7.52
C VAL A 96 23.60 -6.86 8.17
N TYR A 97 22.97 -7.52 9.14
CA TYR A 97 23.54 -8.73 9.75
C TYR A 97 23.67 -9.89 8.75
N PHE A 98 22.73 -10.04 7.82
CA PHE A 98 22.73 -11.12 6.83
C PHE A 98 23.65 -10.90 5.63
N ILE A 99 24.41 -9.79 5.58
CA ILE A 99 25.38 -9.53 4.50
C ILE A 99 26.44 -10.65 4.41
N GLU A 100 26.83 -11.24 5.54
CA GLU A 100 27.80 -12.34 5.57
C GLU A 100 27.23 -13.67 5.02
N GLN A 101 25.90 -13.82 5.00
CA GLN A 101 25.19 -15.06 4.65
C GLN A 101 24.28 -14.83 3.44
N LYS A 102 24.81 -15.11 2.24
CA LYS A 102 24.15 -14.80 0.95
C LYS A 102 22.74 -15.40 0.81
N GLU A 103 22.55 -16.62 1.31
CA GLU A 103 21.25 -17.31 1.25
C GLU A 103 20.22 -16.71 2.22
N CYS A 104 20.69 -16.23 3.37
CA CYS A 104 19.83 -15.56 4.36
C CYS A 104 19.41 -14.18 3.88
N PHE A 105 20.28 -13.49 3.13
CA PHE A 105 19.95 -12.18 2.55
C PHE A 105 18.76 -12.26 1.58
N ALA A 106 18.78 -13.20 0.63
CA ALA A 106 17.68 -13.40 -0.32
C ALA A 106 16.36 -13.75 0.38
N SER A 107 16.41 -14.66 1.35
CA SER A 107 15.25 -15.09 2.13
C SER A 107 14.67 -13.94 2.96
N CYS A 108 15.52 -13.10 3.55
CA CYS A 108 15.11 -11.94 4.32
C CYS A 108 14.42 -10.89 3.45
N LEU A 109 14.93 -10.63 2.24
CA LEU A 109 14.31 -9.73 1.28
C LEU A 109 12.92 -10.20 0.85
N PHE A 110 12.72 -11.51 0.75
CA PHE A 110 11.43 -12.08 0.39
C PHE A 110 10.41 -12.00 1.54
N VAL A 111 10.81 -12.38 2.75
CA VAL A 111 9.92 -12.40 3.93
C VAL A 111 9.57 -10.99 4.42
N CYS A 112 10.49 -10.03 4.26
CA CYS A 112 10.30 -8.63 4.69
C CYS A 112 10.00 -7.68 3.51
N TYR A 113 9.47 -8.20 2.40
CA TYR A 113 9.22 -7.42 1.17
C TYR A 113 8.43 -6.13 1.40
N ASP A 114 7.38 -6.16 2.24
CA ASP A 114 6.54 -4.99 2.51
C ASP A 114 7.25 -3.91 3.37
N LEU A 115 8.26 -4.33 4.14
CA LEU A 115 8.94 -3.50 5.13
C LEU A 115 10.19 -2.83 4.54
N VAL A 116 10.91 -3.55 3.69
CA VAL A 116 12.22 -3.14 3.18
C VAL A 116 12.04 -2.19 1.99
N ARG A 117 12.77 -1.06 1.99
CA ARG A 117 12.83 -0.19 0.82
C ARG A 117 13.71 -0.84 -0.26
N PRO A 118 13.25 -0.87 -1.52
CA PRO A 118 14.04 -1.44 -2.63
C PRO A 118 15.38 -0.70 -2.81
N ASP A 119 15.42 0.60 -2.54
CA ASP A 119 16.64 1.43 -2.66
C ASP A 119 17.73 0.94 -1.70
N VAL A 120 17.36 0.72 -0.43
CA VAL A 120 18.27 0.24 0.62
C VAL A 120 18.69 -1.20 0.33
N ALA A 121 17.76 -2.05 -0.09
CA ALA A 121 18.08 -3.43 -0.48
C ALA A 121 19.09 -3.48 -1.65
N LEU A 122 18.90 -2.62 -2.65
CA LEU A 122 19.78 -2.55 -3.83
C LEU A 122 21.15 -1.98 -3.47
N GLU A 123 21.21 -0.96 -2.62
CA GLU A 123 22.48 -0.40 -2.13
C GLU A 123 23.29 -1.47 -1.38
N LEU A 124 22.67 -2.17 -0.44
CA LEU A 124 23.31 -3.25 0.30
C LEU A 124 23.75 -4.40 -0.62
N ALA A 125 22.91 -4.78 -1.60
CA ALA A 125 23.25 -5.82 -2.55
C ALA A 125 24.41 -5.40 -3.48
N TRP A 126 24.45 -4.13 -3.89
CA TRP A 126 25.48 -3.58 -4.78
C TRP A 126 26.84 -3.49 -4.09
N ILE A 127 26.89 -2.91 -2.88
CA ILE A 127 28.15 -2.75 -2.12
C ILE A 127 28.79 -4.11 -1.82
N ASN A 128 27.97 -5.13 -1.55
CA ASN A 128 28.44 -6.45 -1.18
C ASN A 128 28.58 -7.43 -2.36
N ASN A 129 28.39 -6.97 -3.60
CA ASN A 129 28.51 -7.78 -4.81
C ASN A 129 27.59 -9.03 -4.81
N MET A 130 26.34 -8.87 -4.33
CA MET A 130 25.32 -9.92 -4.20
C MET A 130 24.02 -9.63 -4.95
N ILE A 131 24.09 -8.80 -6.00
CA ILE A 131 22.92 -8.32 -6.74
C ILE A 131 22.10 -9.48 -7.32
N ASP A 132 22.76 -10.56 -7.75
CA ASP A 132 22.11 -11.75 -8.32
C ASP A 132 21.07 -12.38 -7.36
N PHE A 133 21.31 -12.30 -6.05
CA PHE A 133 20.42 -12.81 -5.01
C PHE A 133 19.26 -11.86 -4.69
N ALA A 134 19.45 -10.56 -4.89
CA ALA A 134 18.42 -9.54 -4.70
C ALA A 134 17.51 -9.38 -5.94
N PHE A 135 17.98 -9.83 -7.10
CA PHE A 135 17.35 -9.60 -8.38
C PHE A 135 15.90 -10.15 -8.48
N PRO A 136 15.59 -11.37 -8.00
CA PRO A 136 14.21 -11.87 -8.02
C PRO A 136 13.23 -10.99 -7.24
N SER A 137 13.65 -10.52 -6.06
CA SER A 137 12.84 -9.62 -5.21
C SER A 137 12.64 -8.25 -5.86
N LEU A 138 13.68 -7.72 -6.51
CA LEU A 138 13.59 -6.46 -7.27
C LEU A 138 12.65 -6.59 -8.48
N LEU A 139 12.67 -7.72 -9.17
CA LEU A 139 11.79 -7.97 -10.31
C LEU A 139 10.33 -8.08 -9.89
N GLN A 140 10.05 -8.69 -8.73
CA GLN A 140 8.72 -8.68 -8.13
C GLN A 140 8.25 -7.24 -7.84
N PHE A 141 9.13 -6.41 -7.27
CA PHE A 141 8.84 -5.01 -6.99
C PHE A 141 8.51 -4.20 -8.25
N ILE A 142 9.33 -4.34 -9.30
CA ILE A 142 9.13 -3.65 -10.57
C ILE A 142 7.79 -4.06 -11.19
N ARG A 143 7.46 -5.36 -11.19
CA ARG A 143 6.18 -5.86 -11.73
C ARG A 143 4.97 -5.28 -11.02
N GLU A 144 4.96 -5.29 -9.70
CA GLU A 144 3.85 -4.71 -8.92
C GLU A 144 3.72 -3.20 -9.12
N TYR A 145 4.84 -2.48 -9.19
CA TYR A 145 4.81 -1.04 -9.47
C TYR A 145 4.26 -0.76 -10.87
N THR A 146 4.73 -1.47 -11.89
CA THR A 146 4.19 -1.32 -13.25
C THR A 146 2.70 -1.66 -13.31
N GLY A 147 2.27 -2.74 -12.63
CA GLY A 147 0.85 -3.13 -12.58
C GLY A 147 -0.03 -2.08 -11.90
N LYS A 148 0.38 -1.58 -10.72
CA LYS A 148 -0.33 -0.51 -10.00
C LYS A 148 -0.40 0.78 -10.82
N VAL A 149 0.69 1.14 -11.50
CA VAL A 149 0.73 2.31 -12.37
C VAL A 149 -0.20 2.13 -13.57
N ASP A 150 -0.23 0.96 -14.19
CA ASP A 150 -1.11 0.65 -15.32
C ASP A 150 -2.59 0.70 -14.92
N GLU A 151 -2.95 0.19 -13.73
CA GLU A 151 -4.30 0.29 -13.17
C GLU A 151 -4.69 1.76 -12.92
N LEU A 152 -3.84 2.53 -12.24
CA LEU A 152 -4.08 3.95 -11.98
C LEU A 152 -4.22 4.79 -13.26
N ILE A 153 -3.45 4.45 -14.31
CA ILE A 153 -3.57 5.08 -15.62
C ILE A 153 -4.91 4.76 -16.26
N LYS A 154 -5.36 3.49 -16.20
CA LYS A 154 -6.69 3.09 -16.71
C LYS A 154 -7.81 3.80 -15.97
N ASP A 155 -7.77 3.83 -14.65
CA ASP A 155 -8.77 4.50 -13.82
C ASP A 155 -8.83 6.00 -14.13
N LYS A 156 -7.68 6.66 -14.31
CA LYS A 156 -7.65 8.06 -14.74
C LYS A 156 -8.22 8.27 -16.12
N ILE A 157 -7.95 7.38 -17.07
CA ILE A 157 -8.47 7.48 -18.44
C ILE A 157 -9.99 7.28 -18.42
N GLU A 158 -10.51 6.33 -17.64
CA GLU A 158 -11.94 6.08 -17.50
C GLU A 158 -12.66 7.27 -16.83
N ALA A 159 -12.12 7.79 -15.73
CA ALA A 159 -12.64 9.00 -15.09
C ALA A 159 -12.65 10.20 -16.05
N GLN A 160 -11.59 10.38 -16.86
CA GLN A 160 -11.57 11.43 -17.88
C GLN A 160 -12.59 11.20 -19.00
N LYS A 161 -12.87 9.95 -19.39
CA LYS A 161 -13.90 9.62 -20.38
C LYS A 161 -15.29 9.88 -19.84
N GLU A 162 -15.58 9.55 -18.59
CA GLU A 162 -16.86 9.86 -17.96
C GLU A 162 -17.11 11.37 -17.83
N VAL A 163 -16.09 12.13 -17.43
CA VAL A 163 -16.18 13.60 -17.38
C VAL A 163 -16.44 14.17 -18.77
N LYS A 164 -15.71 13.70 -19.79
CA LYS A 164 -15.94 14.11 -21.18
C LYS A 164 -17.30 13.69 -21.70
N ALA A 165 -17.81 12.52 -21.32
CA ALA A 165 -19.14 12.06 -21.71
C ALA A 165 -20.24 12.93 -21.08
N LYS A 166 -20.11 13.27 -19.79
CA LYS A 166 -21.03 14.19 -19.10
C LYS A 166 -20.99 15.60 -19.70
N GLU A 167 -19.81 16.12 -20.02
CA GLU A 167 -19.68 17.41 -20.72
C GLU A 167 -20.29 17.37 -22.14
N GLN A 168 -20.22 16.23 -22.83
CA GLN A 168 -20.80 16.05 -24.16
C GLN A 168 -22.33 15.99 -24.07
N GLU A 169 -22.87 15.24 -23.10
CA GLU A 169 -24.31 15.17 -22.83
C GLU A 169 -24.88 16.54 -22.41
N GLU A 170 -24.19 17.30 -21.56
CA GLU A 170 -24.59 18.67 -21.21
C GLU A 170 -24.58 19.59 -22.45
N LYS A 171 -23.57 19.48 -23.32
CA LYS A 171 -23.53 20.25 -24.58
C LYS A 171 -24.66 19.87 -25.53
N ASP A 172 -25.01 18.59 -25.63
CA ASP A 172 -26.10 18.11 -26.48
C ASP A 172 -27.48 18.52 -25.93
N VAL A 173 -27.68 18.50 -24.61
CA VAL A 173 -28.91 19.02 -23.97
C VAL A 173 -29.05 20.52 -24.17
N ILE A 174 -27.96 21.29 -24.04
CA ILE A 174 -27.95 22.73 -24.31
C ILE A 174 -28.21 23.02 -25.80
N ALA A 175 -27.64 22.23 -26.72
CA ALA A 175 -27.89 22.35 -28.15
C ALA A 175 -29.35 22.04 -28.51
N GLN A 176 -29.95 21.00 -27.90
CA GLN A 176 -31.37 20.68 -28.06
C GLN A 176 -32.29 21.76 -27.49
N GLN A 177 -31.99 22.31 -26.31
CA GLN A 177 -32.74 23.45 -25.75
C GLN A 177 -32.65 24.69 -26.65
N ASN A 178 -31.48 24.98 -27.21
CA ASN A 178 -31.30 26.10 -28.14
C ASN A 178 -32.03 25.89 -29.48
N MET A 179 -32.08 24.66 -30.01
CA MET A 179 -32.92 24.34 -31.18
C MET A 179 -34.41 24.48 -30.87
N TYR A 180 -34.86 24.05 -29.69
CA TYR A 180 -36.27 24.16 -29.29
C TYR A 180 -36.68 25.62 -29.07
N ALA A 181 -35.76 26.46 -28.56
CA ALA A 181 -35.95 27.91 -28.44
C ALA A 181 -36.01 28.63 -29.80
N GLN A 182 -35.33 28.13 -30.84
CA GLN A 182 -35.46 28.63 -32.21
C GLN A 182 -36.76 28.15 -32.92
N LEU A 183 -37.34 27.03 -32.48
CA LEU A 183 -38.57 26.45 -33.05
C LEU A 183 -39.85 26.95 -32.36
N LEU A 184 -39.76 27.59 -31.19
CA LEU A 184 -40.86 28.34 -30.59
C LEU A 184 -41.09 29.62 -31.41
N PRO A 185 -42.14 29.68 -32.24
CA PRO A 185 -42.32 30.79 -33.17
C PRO A 185 -42.59 32.08 -32.40
N LEU A 186 -42.14 33.20 -32.96
CA LEU A 186 -42.63 34.56 -32.77
C LEU A 186 -44.16 34.73 -33.07
N ALA A 187 -44.97 33.69 -32.85
CA ALA A 187 -46.41 33.67 -33.08
C ALA A 187 -47.18 34.29 -31.90
N LEU A 188 -46.87 35.55 -31.59
CA LEU A 188 -47.85 36.46 -31.01
C LEU A 188 -48.50 37.20 -32.20
N PRO A 189 -49.80 37.01 -32.49
CA PRO A 189 -50.46 37.81 -33.51
C PRO A 189 -50.57 39.24 -33.00
N ALA A 190 -49.78 40.15 -33.57
CA ALA A 190 -49.95 41.57 -33.34
C ALA A 190 -51.35 42.02 -33.85
N PRO A 191 -52.11 42.81 -33.07
CA PRO A 191 -53.42 43.33 -33.48
C PRO A 191 -53.25 44.35 -34.63
N PRO A 192 -54.27 44.53 -35.48
CA PRO A 192 -54.13 45.31 -36.70
C PRO A 192 -54.10 46.80 -36.37
N VAL A 193 -52.97 47.47 -36.61
CA VAL A 193 -52.89 48.93 -36.61
C VAL A 193 -52.81 49.40 -38.05
N PRO A 194 -53.83 50.08 -38.59
CA PRO A 194 -53.81 50.64 -39.92
C PRO A 194 -53.07 51.99 -39.92
N GLY A 195 -52.02 52.11 -40.73
CA GLY A 195 -51.49 53.41 -41.16
C GLY A 195 -49.98 53.61 -40.99
N MET A 196 -49.43 54.36 -41.95
CA MET A 196 -48.05 54.91 -42.00
C MET A 196 -46.94 53.85 -42.10
N GLY A 197 -46.16 53.76 -43.16
CA GLY A 197 -45.28 54.83 -43.67
C GLY A 197 -43.84 54.30 -43.55
N GLY A 198 -43.05 54.39 -44.61
CA GLY A 198 -41.82 53.62 -44.78
C GLY A 198 -40.71 53.88 -43.74
N PHE A 199 -39.72 52.97 -43.66
CA PHE A 199 -38.29 53.30 -43.59
C PHE A 199 -37.43 52.04 -43.74
N ALA A 200 -36.24 52.25 -44.30
CA ALA A 200 -35.23 51.28 -44.73
C ALA A 200 -34.60 50.41 -43.62
N PRO A 201 -33.89 49.30 -43.95
CA PRO A 201 -33.18 48.48 -42.97
C PRO A 201 -31.79 49.08 -42.64
N PRO A 202 -31.29 48.98 -41.40
CA PRO A 202 -29.89 49.27 -41.09
C PRO A 202 -29.05 47.98 -40.91
N PRO A 203 -27.73 48.02 -41.21
CA PRO A 203 -26.82 46.86 -41.17
C PRO A 203 -25.94 46.86 -39.91
N MET A 204 -25.55 45.68 -39.39
CA MET A 204 -24.36 45.39 -38.55
C MET A 204 -24.45 43.90 -38.14
N GLY A 205 -23.40 43.09 -38.01
CA GLY A 205 -21.96 43.30 -38.02
C GLY A 205 -21.30 42.19 -37.19
N GLY A 206 -20.28 41.52 -37.74
CA GLY A 206 -19.19 40.85 -37.02
C GLY A 206 -19.46 39.54 -36.24
N MET A 207 -19.32 38.39 -36.91
CA MET A 207 -19.19 37.08 -36.25
C MET A 207 -17.71 36.67 -36.20
N GLY A 208 -17.07 36.84 -35.03
CA GLY A 208 -15.73 36.36 -34.73
C GLY A 208 -15.78 34.94 -34.16
N MET A 209 -15.27 33.97 -34.92
CA MET A 209 -15.00 32.60 -34.44
C MET A 209 -13.66 32.56 -33.68
N PRO A 210 -13.58 31.94 -32.49
CA PRO A 210 -12.29 31.67 -31.86
C PRO A 210 -11.67 30.39 -32.43
N THR A 211 -10.45 30.53 -32.94
CA THR A 211 -9.61 29.47 -33.50
C THR A 211 -9.08 28.53 -32.40
N MET A 212 -9.28 27.21 -32.56
CA MET A 212 -8.62 26.20 -31.72
C MET A 212 -7.11 26.08 -32.03
N PRO A 213 -6.26 25.75 -31.03
CA PRO A 213 -4.81 25.59 -31.26
C PRO A 213 -4.50 24.22 -31.87
N ALA A 214 -3.87 24.23 -33.05
CA ALA A 214 -3.36 23.04 -33.71
C ALA A 214 -2.12 22.51 -32.95
N PHE A 215 -2.26 21.33 -32.36
CA PHE A 215 -1.20 20.56 -31.72
C PHE A 215 -0.21 20.05 -32.78
N GLY A 216 1.08 20.28 -32.53
CA GLY A 216 2.16 20.05 -33.50
C GLY A 216 2.34 18.59 -33.92
N MET A 217 2.43 18.39 -35.23
CA MET A 217 2.96 17.18 -35.86
C MET A 217 4.49 17.32 -36.03
N PRO A 218 5.30 16.28 -35.74
CA PRO A 218 6.74 16.29 -35.98
C PRO A 218 7.07 16.08 -37.47
N PRO A 219 8.19 16.63 -37.99
CA PRO A 219 8.51 16.55 -39.40
C PRO A 219 9.07 15.17 -39.76
N MET A 220 8.47 14.52 -40.75
CA MET A 220 9.04 13.38 -41.44
C MET A 220 10.28 13.83 -42.21
N GLY A 221 11.45 13.34 -41.78
CA GLY A 221 12.73 13.54 -42.46
C GLY A 221 12.76 12.78 -43.79
N SER A 222 13.14 13.48 -44.85
CA SER A 222 13.53 12.91 -46.13
C SER A 222 15.06 12.80 -46.14
N TYR A 223 15.59 11.57 -46.16
CA TYR A 223 16.75 11.11 -46.94
C TYR A 223 16.93 9.61 -46.73
#